data_AF-A0A1F8NTS0-F1
#
_entry.id   AF-A0A1F8NTS0-F1
#
_cell.length_a   1.000
_cell.length_b   1.000
_cell.length_c   1.000
_cell.angle_alpha   90.00
_cell.angle_beta   90.00
_cell.angle_gamma   90.00
#
_symmetry.space_group_name_H-M   'P 1'
#
loop_
_entity.id
_entity.type
_entity.pdbx_description
1 polymer ?
#
loop_
_entity_poly.entity_id
_entity_poly.type
_entity_poly.pdbx_seq_one_letter_code
_entity_poly.pdbx_strand_id
1 'polypeptide(L)'
;MAFMRMIQFQAWKGDPMPGDSREVDRLKRIRDKQLRARDPLTKQRKLDHTIATKQRRARTTFSFGKMWQEIPHKWRGLFIGGLIGVGGLLIVPEVIPESWGMCLGLAALPFGALLGFVIGRCEDAKQDVSDLIP
;
A
#
# COMPACT_ATOMS: atom_id res chain seq x y z
N MET A 1 -72.08 -28.45 11.27
CA MET A 1 -71.39 -27.15 11.17
C MET A 1 -69.88 -27.34 11.00
N ALA A 2 -69.42 -27.97 9.91
CA ALA A 2 -67.98 -28.19 9.70
C ALA A 2 -67.51 -27.96 8.26
N PHE A 3 -68.43 -27.83 7.30
CA PHE A 3 -68.07 -27.76 5.87
C PHE A 3 -67.90 -26.33 5.34
N MET A 4 -68.31 -25.32 6.11
CA MET A 4 -68.35 -23.92 5.67
C MET A 4 -67.07 -23.13 5.99
N ARG A 5 -66.13 -23.73 6.74
CA ARG A 5 -64.86 -23.11 7.13
C ARG A 5 -63.68 -23.46 6.23
N MET A 6 -63.88 -24.32 5.22
CA MET A 6 -62.80 -24.79 4.34
C MET A 6 -62.65 -23.95 3.06
N ILE A 7 -63.68 -23.16 2.69
CA ILE A 7 -63.67 -22.36 1.46
C ILE A 7 -62.96 -21.00 1.64
N GLN A 8 -62.78 -20.53 2.88
CA GLN A 8 -62.13 -19.23 3.13
C GLN A 8 -60.60 -19.27 3.22
N PHE A 9 -59.97 -20.43 3.42
CA PHE A 9 -58.52 -20.50 3.61
C PHE A 9 -57.72 -20.52 2.29
N GLN A 10 -58.40 -20.62 1.15
CA GLN A 10 -57.77 -20.64 -0.18
C GLN A 10 -57.84 -19.29 -0.92
N ALA A 11 -58.36 -18.24 -0.27
CA ALA A 11 -58.56 -16.93 -0.88
C ALA A 11 -57.39 -15.94 -0.66
N TRP A 12 -56.35 -16.31 0.10
CA TRP A 12 -55.15 -15.48 0.26
C TRP A 12 -53.97 -16.04 -0.54
N LYS A 13 -54.21 -16.33 -1.82
CA LYS A 13 -53.17 -16.53 -2.82
C LYS A 13 -53.16 -15.23 -3.62
N GLY A 14 -52.23 -14.35 -3.25
CA GLY A 14 -52.19 -12.93 -3.60
C GLY A 14 -52.82 -12.59 -4.94
N ASP A 15 -53.73 -11.64 -4.90
CA ASP A 15 -54.42 -11.09 -6.06
C ASP A 15 -53.40 -10.86 -7.18
N PRO A 16 -53.63 -11.37 -8.41
CA PRO A 16 -52.81 -11.00 -9.54
C PRO A 16 -52.97 -9.49 -9.71
N MET A 17 -51.94 -8.72 -9.34
CA MET A 17 -51.90 -7.27 -9.48
C MET A 17 -52.42 -6.90 -10.88
N PRO A 18 -53.55 -6.20 -11.01
CA PRO A 18 -54.03 -5.77 -12.31
C PRO A 18 -53.11 -4.63 -12.75
N GLY A 19 -52.26 -4.89 -13.74
CA GLY A 19 -51.37 -3.85 -14.25
C GLY A 19 -50.25 -4.45 -15.08
N ASP A 20 -50.15 -3.92 -16.31
CA ASP A 20 -49.02 -3.97 -17.23
C ASP A 20 -47.70 -4.47 -16.59
N SER A 21 -47.03 -5.44 -17.22
CA SER A 21 -45.78 -6.05 -16.72
C SER A 21 -44.71 -5.01 -16.34
N ARG A 22 -44.75 -3.83 -16.99
CA ARG A 22 -43.94 -2.66 -16.65
C ARG A 22 -44.17 -2.11 -15.23
N GLU A 23 -45.42 -2.11 -14.76
CA GLU A 23 -45.79 -1.58 -13.44
C GLU A 23 -45.27 -2.51 -12.33
N VAL A 24 -45.33 -3.83 -12.56
CA VAL A 24 -44.78 -4.84 -11.64
C VAL A 24 -43.26 -4.71 -11.52
N ASP A 25 -42.56 -4.53 -12.64
CA ASP A 25 -41.10 -4.34 -12.64
C ASP A 25 -40.68 -3.00 -12.04
N ARG A 26 -41.50 -1.96 -12.18
CA ARG A 26 -41.29 -0.68 -11.52
C ARG A 26 -41.41 -0.82 -10.00
N LEU A 27 -42.43 -1.54 -9.53
CA LEU A 27 -42.65 -1.78 -8.10
C LEU A 27 -41.58 -2.68 -7.48
N LYS A 28 -41.12 -3.72 -8.19
CA LYS A 28 -39.95 -4.51 -7.77
C LYS A 28 -38.70 -3.65 -7.59
N ARG A 29 -38.40 -2.78 -8.55
CA ARG A 29 -37.24 -1.87 -8.47
C ARG A 29 -37.34 -0.90 -7.30
N ILE A 30 -38.53 -0.40 -6.97
CA ILE A 30 -38.75 0.49 -5.82
C ILE A 30 -38.55 -0.29 -4.51
N ARG A 31 -39.10 -1.51 -4.41
CA ARG A 31 -38.92 -2.39 -3.24
C ARG A 31 -37.45 -2.72 -3.00
N ASP A 32 -36.71 -3.09 -4.04
CA ASP A 32 -35.28 -3.42 -3.92
C ASP A 32 -34.44 -2.21 -3.49
N LYS A 33 -34.80 -1.01 -3.96
CA LYS A 33 -34.16 0.24 -3.51
C LYS A 33 -34.42 0.51 -2.03
N GLN A 34 -35.64 0.26 -1.55
CA GLN A 34 -35.98 0.44 -0.13
C GLN A 34 -35.30 -0.60 0.77
N LEU A 35 -35.24 -1.86 0.33
CA LEU A 35 -34.51 -2.93 1.03
C LEU A 35 -33.02 -2.62 1.13
N ARG A 36 -32.39 -2.17 0.04
CA ARG A 36 -30.98 -1.74 0.06
C ARG A 36 -30.72 -0.52 0.95
N ALA A 37 -31.67 0.42 1.01
CA ALA A 37 -31.53 1.61 1.85
C ALA A 37 -31.70 1.29 3.34
N ARG A 38 -32.52 0.28 3.68
CA ARG A 38 -32.76 -0.18 5.05
C ARG A 38 -31.72 -1.15 5.57
N ASP A 39 -30.89 -1.77 4.72
CA ASP A 39 -29.94 -2.80 5.17
C ASP A 39 -28.73 -2.18 5.90
N PRO A 40 -28.64 -2.31 7.24
CA PRO A 40 -27.54 -1.76 8.02
C PRO A 40 -26.20 -2.47 7.73
N LEU A 41 -26.22 -3.69 7.20
CA LEU A 41 -25.03 -4.49 6.92
C LEU A 41 -24.19 -3.89 5.78
N THR A 42 -24.78 -3.06 4.92
CA THR A 42 -24.03 -2.38 3.85
C THR A 42 -23.03 -1.37 4.39
N LYS A 43 -23.36 -0.65 5.47
CA LYS A 43 -22.43 0.26 6.14
C LYS A 43 -21.36 -0.51 6.90
N GLN A 44 -21.74 -1.61 7.54
CA GLN A 44 -20.82 -2.47 8.28
C GLN A 44 -19.79 -3.11 7.34
N ARG A 45 -20.22 -3.67 6.21
CA ARG A 45 -19.30 -4.19 5.17
C ARG A 45 -18.35 -3.14 4.60
N LYS A 46 -18.81 -1.91 4.41
CA LYS A 46 -17.93 -0.81 3.97
C LYS A 46 -16.88 -0.48 5.03
N LEU A 47 -17.27 -0.41 6.29
CA LEU A 47 -16.35 -0.19 7.41
C LEU A 47 -15.34 -1.34 7.54
N ASP A 48 -15.80 -2.59 7.49
CA ASP A 48 -14.94 -3.77 7.56
C ASP A 48 -13.94 -3.80 6.40
N HIS A 49 -14.38 -3.44 5.19
CA HIS A 49 -13.49 -3.31 4.04
C HIS A 49 -12.44 -2.20 4.24
N THR A 50 -12.84 -1.04 4.76
CA THR A 50 -11.91 0.06 5.08
C THR A 50 -10.93 -0.34 6.18
N ILE A 51 -11.39 -1.03 7.22
CA ILE A 51 -10.53 -1.52 8.32
C ILE A 51 -9.55 -2.57 7.80
N ALA A 52 -10.01 -3.52 6.99
CA ALA A 52 -9.16 -4.59 6.42
C ALA A 52 -8.09 -4.03 5.47
N THR A 53 -8.44 -3.06 4.62
CA THR A 53 -7.47 -2.39 3.73
C THR A 53 -6.47 -1.56 4.51
N LYS A 54 -6.91 -0.84 5.55
CA LYS A 54 -6.03 -0.06 6.43
C LYS A 54 -5.11 -0.97 7.26
N GLN A 55 -5.62 -2.09 7.77
CA GLN A 55 -4.79 -3.10 8.44
C GLN A 55 -3.81 -3.79 7.50
N ARG A 56 -4.20 -4.11 6.25
CA ARG A 56 -3.25 -4.64 5.26
C ARG A 56 -2.13 -3.66 4.95
N ARG A 57 -2.44 -2.36 4.80
CA ARG A 57 -1.42 -1.30 4.63
C ARG A 57 -0.59 -1.06 5.90
N ALA A 58 -1.16 -1.22 7.08
CA ALA A 58 -0.40 -1.11 8.34
C ALA A 58 0.47 -2.36 8.60
N ARG A 59 0.04 -3.53 8.10
CA ARG A 59 0.77 -4.80 8.18
C ARG A 59 1.75 -5.02 7.03
N THR A 60 1.81 -4.15 6.02
CA THR A 60 3.03 -4.07 5.20
C THR A 60 4.11 -3.53 6.11
N THR A 61 4.79 -4.45 6.77
CA THR A 61 5.91 -4.26 7.65
C THR A 61 6.79 -3.15 7.10
N PHE A 62 7.11 -2.15 7.92
CA PHE A 62 8.18 -1.18 7.65
C PHE A 62 9.45 -1.98 7.36
N SER A 63 9.64 -2.32 6.09
CA SER A 63 10.75 -3.12 5.63
C SER A 63 11.86 -2.12 5.37
N PHE A 64 12.91 -2.18 6.18
CA PHE A 64 14.13 -1.40 5.95
C PHE A 64 14.65 -1.57 4.53
N GLY A 65 14.43 -2.74 3.90
CA GLY A 65 14.75 -2.97 2.49
C GLY A 65 13.87 -2.16 1.53
N LYS A 66 12.56 -2.03 1.78
CA LYS A 66 11.67 -1.15 0.99
C LYS A 66 12.01 0.32 1.19
N MET A 67 12.30 0.72 2.44
CA MET A 67 12.75 2.06 2.75
C MET A 67 14.07 2.40 2.02
N TRP A 68 14.99 1.43 1.93
CA TRP A 68 16.23 1.58 1.15
C TRP A 68 16.02 1.65 -0.36
N GLN A 69 14.89 1.12 -0.88
CA GLN A 69 14.48 1.27 -2.28
C GLN A 69 13.71 2.58 -2.53
N GLU A 70 13.03 3.12 -1.52
CA GLU A 70 12.31 4.40 -1.59
C GLU A 70 13.24 5.61 -1.51
N ILE A 71 14.47 5.44 -0.98
CA ILE A 71 15.48 6.50 -1.01
C ILE A 71 15.89 6.77 -2.47
N PRO A 72 15.76 8.02 -2.97
CA PRO A 72 16.13 8.35 -4.34
C PRO A 72 17.59 7.95 -4.61
N HIS A 73 17.81 7.25 -5.73
CA HIS A 73 19.07 6.60 -6.13
C HIS A 73 20.28 7.55 -6.03
N LYS A 74 20.07 8.83 -6.36
CA LYS A 74 21.05 9.92 -6.25
C LYS A 74 21.66 10.07 -4.84
N TRP A 75 20.90 9.73 -3.80
CA TRP A 75 21.31 9.81 -2.41
C TRP A 75 21.92 8.50 -1.90
N ARG A 76 21.68 7.36 -2.56
CA ARG A 76 22.22 6.05 -2.12
C ARG A 76 23.74 6.02 -2.22
N GLY A 77 24.30 6.48 -3.34
CA GLY A 77 25.75 6.60 -3.51
C GLY A 77 26.40 7.54 -2.49
N LEU A 78 25.75 8.68 -2.20
CA LEU A 78 26.20 9.62 -1.17
C LEU A 78 26.13 9.00 0.24
N PHE A 79 25.05 8.29 0.56
CA PHE A 79 24.90 7.58 1.84
C PHE A 79 25.96 6.50 2.01
N ILE A 80 26.21 5.69 0.98
CA ILE A 80 27.20 4.61 1.02
C ILE A 80 28.62 5.18 1.15
N GLY A 81 28.99 6.17 0.35
CA GLY A 81 30.30 6.82 0.45
C GLY A 81 30.49 7.57 1.76
N GLY A 82 29.45 8.22 2.27
CA GLY A 82 29.45 8.84 3.59
C GLY A 82 29.65 7.82 4.69
N LEU A 83 28.97 6.67 4.64
CA LEU A 83 29.12 5.60 5.62
C LEU A 83 30.54 5.02 5.61
N ILE A 84 31.11 4.81 4.41
CA ILE A 84 32.49 4.34 4.23
C ILE A 84 33.49 5.38 4.75
N GLY A 85 33.29 6.66 4.44
CA GLY A 85 34.14 7.75 4.91
C GLY A 85 34.13 7.92 6.43
N VAL A 86 32.94 7.83 7.05
CA VAL A 86 32.78 7.85 8.51
C VAL A 86 33.42 6.61 9.15
N GLY A 87 33.23 5.44 8.54
CA GLY A 87 33.89 4.20 8.97
C GLY A 87 35.41 4.32 8.92
N GLY A 88 35.97 4.85 7.84
CA GLY A 88 37.40 5.12 7.72
C GLY A 88 37.90 6.10 8.78
N LEU A 89 37.16 7.18 9.04
CA LEU A 89 37.53 8.17 10.06
C LEU A 89 37.55 7.59 11.48
N LEU A 90 36.71 6.59 11.77
CA LEU A 90 36.68 5.93 13.08
C LEU A 90 37.71 4.80 13.19
N ILE A 91 37.85 3.97 12.14
CA ILE A 91 38.69 2.75 12.17
C ILE A 91 40.18 3.08 11.99
N VAL A 92 40.53 4.01 11.08
CA VAL A 92 41.92 4.32 10.75
C VAL A 92 42.74 4.83 11.95
N PRO A 93 42.26 5.78 12.77
CA PRO A 93 43.03 6.25 13.93
C PRO A 93 43.11 5.23 15.07
N GLU A 94 42.20 4.25 15.13
CA GLU A 94 42.21 3.20 16.16
C GLU A 94 43.25 2.11 15.87
N VAL A 95 43.53 1.85 14.59
CA VAL A 95 44.50 0.84 14.13
C VAL A 95 45.92 1.41 14.03
N ILE A 96 46.08 2.73 13.82
CA ILE A 96 47.37 3.39 13.63
C ILE A 96 47.60 4.44 14.73
N PRO A 97 48.33 4.11 15.83
CA PRO A 97 48.50 4.97 17.00
C PRO A 97 49.48 6.15 16.82
N GLU A 98 49.82 6.52 15.60
CA GLU A 98 50.76 7.60 15.27
C GLU A 98 50.01 8.87 14.82
N SER A 99 50.65 10.05 14.90
CA SER A 99 50.10 11.33 14.40
C SER A 99 49.57 11.27 12.96
N TRP A 100 50.06 10.32 12.18
CA TRP A 100 49.62 10.01 10.81
C TRP A 100 48.21 9.42 10.73
N GLY A 101 47.73 8.73 11.77
CA GLY A 101 46.39 8.12 11.81
C GLY A 101 45.28 9.17 11.72
N MET A 102 45.49 10.34 12.33
CA MET A 102 44.55 11.46 12.27
C MET A 102 44.52 12.11 10.87
N CYS A 103 45.69 12.28 10.24
CA CYS A 103 45.78 12.78 8.85
C CYS A 103 45.15 11.81 7.85
N LEU A 104 45.38 10.51 7.99
CA LEU A 104 44.80 9.48 7.13
C LEU A 104 43.28 9.33 7.34
N GLY A 105 42.80 9.40 8.59
CA GLY A 105 41.37 9.40 8.88
C GLY A 105 40.65 10.62 8.31
N LEU A 106 41.28 11.81 8.38
CA LEU A 106 40.73 13.03 7.79
C LEU A 106 40.76 13.01 6.26
N ALA A 107 41.76 12.37 5.65
CA ALA A 107 41.81 12.12 4.21
C ALA A 107 40.81 11.04 3.74
N ALA A 108 40.45 10.10 4.60
CA ALA A 108 39.48 9.04 4.29
C ALA A 108 38.05 9.59 4.07
N LEU A 109 37.67 10.68 4.73
CA LEU A 109 36.38 11.34 4.54
C LEU A 109 36.15 11.85 3.11
N PRO A 110 36.97 12.76 2.56
CA PRO A 110 36.79 13.25 1.20
C PRO A 110 36.99 12.13 0.17
N PHE A 111 37.87 11.17 0.43
CA PHE A 111 38.07 10.01 -0.44
C PHE A 111 36.83 9.11 -0.49
N GLY A 112 36.24 8.78 0.66
CA GLY A 112 34.99 8.01 0.75
C GLY A 112 33.81 8.75 0.12
N ALA A 113 33.71 10.07 0.33
CA ALA A 113 32.70 10.90 -0.32
C ALA A 113 32.85 10.91 -1.85
N LEU A 114 34.08 10.99 -2.36
CA LEU A 114 34.37 10.97 -3.79
C LEU A 114 34.06 9.60 -4.41
N LEU A 115 34.42 8.51 -3.73
CA LEU A 115 34.03 7.16 -4.17
C LEU A 115 32.51 6.97 -4.19
N GLY A 116 31.80 7.39 -3.14
CA GLY A 116 30.34 7.34 -3.11
C GLY A 116 29.68 8.16 -4.20
N PHE A 117 30.26 9.33 -4.52
CA PHE A 117 29.80 10.17 -5.61
C PHE A 117 29.98 9.47 -6.97
N VAL A 118 31.13 8.86 -7.22
CA VAL A 118 31.40 8.12 -8.48
C VAL A 118 30.47 6.91 -8.61
N ILE A 119 30.30 6.13 -7.53
CA ILE A 119 29.40 4.97 -7.51
C ILE A 119 27.96 5.43 -7.77
N GLY A 120 27.51 6.50 -7.11
CA GLY A 120 26.18 7.06 -7.32
C GLY A 120 25.94 7.54 -8.76
N ARG A 121 26.97 8.10 -9.42
CA ARG A 121 26.89 8.48 -10.85
C ARG A 121 26.86 7.26 -11.78
N CYS A 122 27.55 6.19 -11.43
CA CYS A 122 27.58 4.96 -12.22
C CYS A 122 26.24 4.22 -12.18
N GLU A 123 25.55 4.23 -11.03
CA GLU A 123 24.18 3.71 -10.92
C GLU A 123 23.18 4.55 -11.72
N ASP A 124 23.27 5.89 -11.67
CA ASP A 124 22.44 6.79 -12.50
C ASP A 124 22.60 6.46 -14.01
N ALA A 125 23.85 6.27 -14.46
CA ALA A 125 24.14 5.91 -15.86
C ALA A 125 23.63 4.52 -16.26
N LYS A 126 23.64 3.54 -15.35
CA LYS A 126 23.06 2.21 -15.61
C LYS A 126 21.54 2.27 -15.75
N GLN A 127 20.88 3.11 -14.96
CA GLN A 127 19.42 3.25 -14.99
C GLN A 127 18.97 3.95 -16.28
N ASP A 128 19.65 5.01 -16.72
CA ASP A 128 19.36 5.65 -18.00
C ASP A 128 19.46 4.66 -19.17
N VAL A 129 20.48 3.80 -19.19
CA VAL A 129 20.65 2.77 -20.24
C VAL A 129 19.57 1.67 -20.15
N SER A 130 19.15 1.30 -18.93
CA SER A 130 18.10 0.30 -18.73
C SER A 130 16.71 0.81 -19.15
N ASP A 131 16.44 2.10 -19.02
CA ASP A 131 15.17 2.71 -19.45
C ASP A 131 15.12 2.90 -20.98
N LEU A 132 16.29 2.98 -21.64
CA LEU A 132 16.44 3.08 -23.09
C LEU A 132 16.27 1.75 -23.85
N ILE A 133 16.38 0.62 -23.15
CA ILE A 133 16.23 -0.73 -23.74
C ILE A 133 14.96 -1.37 -23.16
N PRO A 134 13.84 -1.43 -23.93
CA PRO A 134 12.56 -1.95 -23.46
C PRO A 134 12.55 -3.47 -23.22
#